data_AF-A0A7W6BIE6-F1
#
_entry.id   AF-A0A7W6BIE6-F1
#
_cell.length_a   1.000
_cell.length_b   1.000
_cell.length_c   1.000
_cell.angle_alpha   90.00
_cell.angle_beta   90.00
_cell.angle_gamma   90.00
#
_symmetry.space_group_name_H-M   'P 1'
#
loop_
_entity.id
_entity.type
_entity.pdbx_description
1 polymer ?
#
loop_
_entity_poly.entity_id
_entity_poly.type
_entity_poly.pdbx_seq_one_letter_code
_entity_poly.pdbx_strand_id
1 'polypeptide(L)'
;MTRKAWTRAMSAGALGALVLLTGCYEDGRRPGQHRPPYDRPDYDRPGHDRPGRDRPQACTREYAPVCAIRGNRERTFSNSCMARADGYRVIADGQCRSGGRH
;
A
#
# COMPACT_ATOMS: atom_id res chain seq x y z
N MET A 1 32.22 -44.33 18.71
CA MET A 1 31.31 -44.05 19.83
C MET A 1 29.86 -43.98 19.32
N THR A 2 28.93 -44.47 20.13
CA THR A 2 27.59 -44.97 19.80
C THR A 2 26.58 -43.91 19.38
N ARG A 3 25.86 -44.18 18.28
CA ARG A 3 24.62 -43.49 17.90
C ARG A 3 23.46 -44.07 18.72
N LYS A 4 22.44 -43.23 18.98
CA LYS A 4 21.11 -43.54 19.53
C LYS A 4 21.02 -43.76 21.05
N ALA A 5 20.54 -42.71 21.71
CA ALA A 5 19.46 -42.74 22.70
C ALA A 5 19.07 -41.25 22.83
N TRP A 6 17.82 -40.80 22.68
CA TRP A 6 16.72 -41.05 23.58
C TRP A 6 15.42 -40.67 22.85
N THR A 7 14.65 -41.68 22.45
CA THR A 7 13.24 -41.51 22.13
C THR A 7 12.42 -41.49 23.43
N ARG A 8 11.59 -40.44 23.55
CA ARG A 8 10.32 -40.32 24.30
C ARG A 8 10.35 -40.39 25.84
N ALA A 9 9.82 -39.32 26.45
CA ALA A 9 8.80 -39.45 27.49
C ALA A 9 7.91 -38.20 27.49
N MET A 10 6.77 -38.26 26.79
CA MET A 10 5.66 -37.35 27.03
C MET A 10 4.95 -37.90 28.27
N SER A 11 5.22 -37.29 29.43
CA SER A 11 4.55 -37.64 30.68
C SER A 11 3.35 -36.71 30.86
N ALA A 12 2.15 -37.27 30.76
CA ALA A 12 0.92 -36.66 31.23
C ALA A 12 0.94 -36.59 32.76
N GLY A 13 0.56 -35.45 33.35
CA GLY A 13 0.49 -35.29 34.80
C GLY A 13 -0.20 -33.97 35.17
N ALA A 14 -1.44 -34.08 35.61
CA ALA A 14 -2.36 -33.01 35.97
C ALA A 14 -1.88 -32.18 37.16
N LEU A 15 -1.97 -30.85 37.04
CA LEU A 15 -2.39 -29.94 38.12
C LEU A 15 -2.97 -28.69 37.44
N GLY A 16 -4.29 -28.50 37.56
CA GLY A 16 -4.95 -27.27 37.13
C GLY A 16 -4.36 -26.09 37.89
N ALA A 17 -3.63 -25.24 37.18
CA ALA A 17 -3.08 -24.00 37.70
C ALA A 17 -3.24 -22.91 36.64
N LEU A 18 -3.99 -21.87 37.03
CA LEU A 18 -4.02 -20.55 36.41
C LEU A 18 -4.64 -20.47 35.00
N VAL A 19 -5.97 -20.41 34.98
CA VAL A 19 -6.73 -19.66 33.97
C VAL A 19 -6.35 -18.18 34.07
N LEU A 20 -5.20 -17.76 33.53
CA LEU A 20 -4.79 -16.35 33.49
C LEU A 20 -3.96 -15.97 32.24
N LEU A 21 -4.12 -16.63 31.08
CA LEU A 21 -3.49 -16.15 29.84
C LEU A 21 -4.32 -16.36 28.57
N THR A 22 -5.64 -16.59 28.68
CA THR A 22 -6.54 -16.59 27.52
C THR A 22 -7.58 -15.47 27.62
N GLY A 23 -7.16 -14.31 28.11
CA GLY A 23 -7.86 -13.05 27.87
C GLY A 23 -7.63 -12.54 26.44
N CYS A 24 -7.98 -13.34 25.44
CA CYS A 24 -8.07 -12.91 24.04
C CYS A 24 -9.38 -13.43 23.44
N TYR A 25 -10.52 -13.11 24.05
CA TYR A 25 -11.80 -13.26 23.35
C TYR A 25 -12.78 -12.17 23.79
N GLU A 26 -12.45 -10.94 23.40
CA GLU A 26 -13.49 -9.94 23.16
C GLU A 26 -14.26 -10.42 21.92
N ASP A 27 -15.40 -11.05 22.16
CA ASP A 27 -16.38 -11.49 21.18
C ASP A 27 -16.61 -10.34 20.19
N GLY A 28 -16.12 -10.52 18.97
CA GLY A 28 -16.09 -9.53 17.90
C GLY A 28 -17.47 -9.17 17.33
N ARG A 29 -18.50 -9.03 18.16
CA ARG A 29 -19.77 -8.44 17.76
C ARG A 29 -19.67 -6.93 17.86
N ARG A 30 -18.93 -6.35 16.91
CA ARG A 30 -19.18 -4.95 16.52
C ARG A 30 -20.64 -4.92 16.05
N PRO A 31 -21.58 -4.25 16.73
CA PRO A 31 -22.90 -4.06 16.14
C PRO A 31 -22.68 -3.35 14.81
N GLY A 32 -23.14 -4.01 13.74
CA GLY A 32 -23.08 -3.45 12.41
C GLY A 32 -23.74 -2.07 12.45
N GLN A 33 -23.00 -1.05 12.04
CA GLN A 33 -23.59 0.27 11.84
C GLN A 33 -24.62 0.11 10.72
N HIS A 34 -25.89 -0.04 11.08
CA HIS A 34 -26.99 0.04 10.14
C HIS A 34 -27.01 1.45 9.57
N ARG A 35 -26.29 1.65 8.47
CA ARG A 35 -26.48 2.83 7.62
C ARG A 35 -27.86 2.66 6.99
N PRO A 36 -28.82 3.55 7.26
CA PRO A 36 -30.09 3.54 6.54
C PRO A 36 -29.81 3.65 5.04
N PRO A 37 -30.58 2.94 4.19
CA PRO A 37 -30.49 3.12 2.76
C PRO A 37 -31.11 4.48 2.45
N TYR A 38 -30.31 5.53 2.47
CA TYR A 38 -30.69 6.72 1.75
C TYR A 38 -30.58 6.38 0.27
N ASP A 39 -31.73 6.18 -0.37
CA ASP A 39 -31.83 6.03 -1.81
C ASP A 39 -31.18 7.25 -2.46
N ARG A 40 -29.96 7.04 -2.94
CA ARG A 40 -29.19 8.08 -3.62
C ARG A 40 -29.68 8.11 -5.06
N PRO A 41 -30.35 9.17 -5.51
CA PRO A 41 -30.81 9.22 -6.89
C PRO A 41 -29.60 9.14 -7.81
N ASP A 42 -29.61 8.16 -8.70
CA ASP A 42 -28.62 8.01 -9.77
C ASP A 42 -28.91 9.11 -10.80
N TYR A 43 -28.33 10.28 -10.57
CA TYR A 43 -28.24 11.26 -11.64
C TYR A 43 -27.17 10.74 -12.59
N ASP A 44 -27.56 10.47 -13.84
CA ASP A 44 -26.67 10.17 -14.96
C ASP A 44 -25.51 11.15 -14.95
N ARG A 45 -24.40 10.76 -14.33
CA ARG A 45 -23.23 11.60 -14.21
C ARG A 45 -22.57 11.55 -15.58
N PRO A 46 -22.57 12.66 -16.36
CA PRO A 46 -21.90 12.66 -17.63
C PRO A 46 -20.44 12.31 -17.36
N GLY A 47 -19.95 11.25 -18.00
CA GLY A 47 -18.56 10.86 -17.92
C GLY A 47 -17.72 12.08 -18.30
N HIS A 48 -17.03 12.65 -17.33
CA HIS A 48 -16.09 13.71 -17.63
C HIS A 48 -14.95 13.02 -18.37
N ASP A 49 -14.96 13.13 -19.70
CA ASP A 49 -13.81 12.84 -20.54
C ASP A 49 -12.66 13.70 -20.01
N ARG A 50 -11.91 13.14 -19.06
CA ARG A 50 -10.74 13.76 -18.48
C ARG A 50 -9.85 14.04 -19.68
N PRO A 51 -9.59 15.31 -20.02
CA PRO A 51 -8.84 15.65 -21.22
C PRO A 51 -7.59 14.79 -21.21
N GLY A 52 -7.55 13.88 -22.18
CA GLY A 52 -6.52 12.87 -22.27
C GLY A 52 -5.16 13.54 -22.24
N ARG A 53 -4.18 12.82 -21.72
CA ARG A 53 -2.75 13.20 -21.79
C ARG A 53 -2.25 13.35 -23.24
N ASP A 54 -3.14 13.23 -24.22
CA ASP A 54 -2.95 13.31 -25.66
C ASP A 54 -2.89 14.75 -26.20
N ARG A 55 -3.16 15.77 -25.38
CA ARG A 55 -2.82 17.15 -25.73
C ARG A 55 -1.33 17.39 -25.52
N PRO A 56 -0.59 17.94 -26.50
CA PRO A 56 0.81 18.31 -26.31
C PRO A 56 0.92 19.29 -25.13
N GLN A 57 1.59 18.87 -24.05
CA GLN A 57 1.87 19.76 -22.92
C GLN A 57 3.10 20.60 -23.25
N ALA A 58 2.92 21.92 -23.34
CA ALA A 58 4.03 22.85 -23.44
C ALA A 58 4.67 23.01 -22.05
N CYS A 59 5.92 22.58 -21.91
CA CYS A 59 6.70 22.76 -20.70
C CYS A 59 7.74 23.87 -20.88
N THR A 60 8.01 24.61 -19.81
CA THR A 60 9.14 25.53 -19.76
C THR A 60 10.46 24.77 -19.84
N ARG A 61 11.52 25.45 -20.28
CA ARG A 61 12.89 24.92 -20.31
C ARG A 61 13.62 25.06 -18.98
N GLU A 62 12.88 25.27 -17.89
CA GLU A 62 13.45 25.36 -16.55
C GLU A 62 14.05 24.02 -16.10
N TYR A 63 15.20 24.09 -15.45
CA TYR A 63 15.88 22.92 -14.89
C TYR A 63 15.67 22.87 -13.37
N ALA A 64 14.73 22.03 -12.93
CA ALA A 64 14.38 21.76 -11.55
C ALA A 64 14.12 20.25 -11.41
N PRO A 65 15.18 19.42 -11.33
CA PRO A 65 15.07 17.99 -11.53
C PRO A 65 14.15 17.33 -10.50
N VAL A 66 13.41 16.32 -10.93
CA VAL A 66 12.51 15.55 -10.06
C VAL A 66 12.62 14.05 -10.32
N CYS A 67 12.39 13.25 -9.29
CA CYS A 67 12.25 11.81 -9.40
C CYS A 67 10.77 11.47 -9.53
N ALA A 68 10.43 10.73 -10.59
CA ALA A 68 9.05 10.38 -10.88
C ALA A 68 8.91 8.90 -11.21
N ILE A 69 7.76 8.32 -10.88
CA ILE A 69 7.45 6.91 -11.05
C ILE A 69 6.29 6.68 -12.02
N ARG A 70 6.41 5.62 -12.84
CA ARG A 70 5.32 5.08 -13.67
C ARG A 70 5.33 3.55 -13.58
N GLY A 71 4.31 2.98 -12.94
CA GLY A 71 4.32 1.55 -12.60
C GLY A 71 5.47 1.26 -11.64
N ASN A 72 6.39 0.37 -12.05
CA ASN A 72 7.58 -0.01 -11.28
C ASN A 72 8.87 0.66 -11.79
N ARG A 73 8.75 1.69 -12.65
CA ARG A 73 9.90 2.39 -13.23
C ARG A 73 10.01 3.78 -12.62
N GLU A 74 11.15 4.05 -12.00
CA GLU A 74 11.55 5.38 -11.58
C GLU A 74 12.46 6.02 -12.63
N ARG A 75 12.28 7.31 -12.86
CA ARG A 75 13.11 8.09 -13.79
C ARG A 75 13.23 9.52 -13.30
N THR A 76 14.43 10.07 -13.47
CA THR A 76 14.69 11.50 -13.29
C THR A 76 14.22 12.29 -14.50
N PHE A 77 13.47 13.36 -14.26
CA PHE A 77 13.08 14.35 -15.26
C PHE A 77 13.73 15.70 -14.97
N SER A 78 13.94 16.52 -16.00
CA SER A 78 14.52 17.87 -15.88
C SER A 78 13.62 18.85 -15.14
N ASN A 79 12.30 18.66 -15.18
CA ASN A 79 11.34 19.36 -14.36
C ASN A 79 10.02 18.58 -14.18
N SER A 80 9.20 19.05 -13.23
CA SER A 80 7.93 18.41 -12.87
C SER A 80 6.86 18.50 -13.97
N CYS A 81 6.96 19.46 -14.89
CA CYS A 81 6.08 19.53 -16.05
C CYS A 81 6.37 18.37 -17.01
N MET A 82 7.64 18.17 -17.39
CA MET A 82 8.03 17.10 -18.30
C MET A 82 7.72 15.71 -17.74
N ALA A 83 7.87 15.51 -16.43
CA ALA A 83 7.46 14.26 -15.78
C ALA A 83 5.96 13.98 -15.97
N ARG A 84 5.10 15.00 -15.80
CA ARG A 84 3.64 14.85 -15.93
C ARG A 84 3.21 14.68 -17.39
N ALA A 85 3.87 15.36 -18.32
CA ALA A 85 3.65 15.23 -19.76
C ALA A 85 3.92 13.80 -20.24
N ASP A 86 5.01 13.19 -19.77
CA ASP A 86 5.34 11.77 -20.04
C ASP A 86 4.48 10.79 -19.21
N GLY A 87 3.61 11.31 -18.37
CA GLY A 87 2.65 10.53 -17.58
C GLY A 87 3.21 9.88 -16.33
N TYR A 88 4.38 10.32 -15.86
CA TYR A 88 4.98 9.93 -14.60
C TYR A 88 4.40 10.75 -13.44
N ARG A 89 4.41 10.16 -12.24
CA ARG A 89 4.02 10.83 -10.99
C ARG A 89 5.28 11.19 -10.22
N VAL A 90 5.48 12.46 -9.91
CA VAL A 90 6.60 12.91 -9.08
C VAL A 90 6.48 12.31 -7.67
N ILE A 91 7.56 11.73 -7.17
CA ILE A 91 7.67 11.11 -5.83
C ILE A 91 8.69 11.81 -4.94
N ALA A 92 9.68 12.51 -5.53
CA ALA A 92 10.66 13.30 -4.80
C ALA A 92 11.19 14.44 -5.65
N ASP A 93 11.59 15.52 -4.98
CA ASP A 93 12.38 16.59 -5.57
C ASP A 93 13.84 16.13 -5.75
N GLY A 94 14.50 16.62 -6.80
CA GLY A 94 15.84 16.19 -7.20
C GLY A 94 15.85 14.90 -8.03
N GLN A 95 17.04 14.45 -8.44
CA GLN A 95 17.18 13.21 -9.20
C GLN A 95 16.82 11.97 -8.36
N CYS A 96 16.38 10.90 -9.04
CA CYS A 96 16.19 9.61 -8.39
C CYS A 96 17.51 9.11 -7.79
N ARG A 97 17.43 8.63 -6.55
CA ARG A 97 18.57 7.96 -5.90
C ARG A 97 18.68 6.57 -6.52
N SER A 98 19.60 6.39 -7.45
CA SER A 98 19.92 5.08 -8.03
C SER A 98 20.49 4.16 -6.94
N GLY A 99 19.62 3.52 -6.14
CA GLY A 99 20.06 2.57 -5.10
C GLY A 99 19.24 2.44 -3.81
N GLY A 100 18.03 3.01 -3.67
CA GLY A 100 17.23 2.83 -2.45
C GLY A 100 16.09 1.84 -2.61
N ARG A 101 16.32 0.54 -2.40
CA ARG A 101 15.25 -0.46 -2.21
C ARG A 101 14.31 0.03 -1.10
N HIS A 102 13.01 0.21 -1.36
CA HIS A 102 11.90 0.02 -0.41
C HIS A 102 10.59 -0.18 -1.15
#